data_AF-A0A944N4J9-F1
#
_entry.id   AF-A0A944N4J9-F1
#
_cell.length_a   1.000
_cell.length_b   1.000
_cell.length_c   1.000
_cell.angle_alpha   90.00
_cell.angle_beta   90.00
_cell.angle_gamma   90.00
#
_symmetry.space_group_name_H-M   'P 1'
#
loop_
_entity.id
_entity.type
_entity.pdbx_description
1 polymer ?
#
loop_
_entity_poly.entity_id
_entity_poly.type
_entity_poly.pdbx_seq_one_letter_code
_entity_poly.pdbx_strand_id
1 'polypeptide(L)'
;MNEKILIFAGLAVFLLAASYPFWQSTEAEDFPQIAMQTKGEQCVAPVEYMRKNHMKLLNTWRDSVVRDGERFHIMPDGSKVEKSLTKTCLGCHVSKEKFCEECHSYASVKPYCWECHVIPKSGGHTELSGIESGEISKQNLLNNLLARNQQFAESKQQFQEENSD
;
A
#
# COMPACT_ATOMS: atom_id res chain seq x y z
N MET A 1 20.64 60.57 9.19
CA MET A 1 19.56 59.93 8.40
C MET A 1 20.01 58.67 7.64
N ASN A 2 21.32 58.44 7.48
CA ASN A 2 21.84 57.36 6.62
C ASN A 2 21.97 56.00 7.31
N GLU A 3 22.10 55.96 8.63
CA GLU A 3 22.26 54.70 9.38
C GLU A 3 21.03 53.80 9.29
N LYS A 4 19.83 54.39 9.42
CA LYS A 4 18.58 53.65 9.23
C LYS A 4 18.46 53.10 7.80
N ILE A 5 18.88 53.88 6.81
CA ILE A 5 18.88 53.47 5.39
C ILE A 5 19.84 52.31 5.17
N LEU A 6 21.03 52.33 5.77
CA LEU A 6 22.01 51.23 5.70
C LEU A 6 21.50 49.96 6.38
N ILE A 7 20.82 50.09 7.53
CA ILE A 7 20.20 48.94 8.23
C ILE A 7 19.08 48.33 7.39
N PHE A 8 18.18 49.15 6.84
CA PHE A 8 17.09 48.65 5.98
C PHE A 8 17.61 48.02 4.69
N ALA A 9 18.65 48.59 4.07
CA ALA A 9 19.27 48.01 2.88
C ALA A 9 19.91 46.65 3.20
N GLY A 10 20.65 46.54 4.31
CA GLY A 10 21.23 45.27 4.75
C GLY A 10 20.17 44.21 5.07
N LEU A 11 19.08 44.59 5.73
CA LEU A 11 17.98 43.68 6.05
C LEU A 11 17.26 43.19 4.79
N ALA A 12 17.02 44.08 3.81
CA ALA A 12 16.41 43.70 2.54
C ALA A 12 17.29 42.70 1.76
N VAL A 13 18.59 42.95 1.70
CA VAL A 13 19.55 42.02 1.06
C VAL A 13 19.61 40.69 1.80
N PHE A 14 19.62 40.70 3.13
CA PHE A 14 19.61 39.47 3.93
C PHE A 14 18.33 38.66 3.72
N LEU A 15 17.16 39.30 3.69
CA LEU A 15 15.89 38.62 3.44
C LEU A 15 15.80 38.05 2.02
N LEU A 16 16.32 38.76 1.01
CA LEU A 16 16.41 38.26 -0.36
C LEU A 16 17.36 37.05 -0.46
N ALA A 17 18.52 37.10 0.19
CA ALA A 17 19.46 36.00 0.21
C ALA A 17 18.92 34.78 0.99
N ALA A 18 18.28 35.02 2.14
CA ALA A 18 17.69 33.96 2.97
C ALA A 18 16.47 33.31 2.31
N SER A 19 15.70 34.08 1.51
CA SER A 19 14.56 33.55 0.76
C SER A 19 14.98 32.88 -0.56
N TYR A 20 16.15 33.21 -1.13
CA TYR A 20 16.66 32.63 -2.38
C TYR A 20 16.51 31.09 -2.54
N PRO A 21 16.86 30.23 -1.56
CA PRO A 21 16.68 28.78 -1.70
C PRO A 21 15.20 28.36 -1.84
N PHE A 22 14.27 29.13 -1.27
CA PHE A 22 12.83 28.86 -1.41
C PHE A 22 12.33 29.12 -2.83
N TRP A 23 12.94 30.05 -3.56
CA TRP A 23 12.60 30.34 -4.96
C TRP A 23 13.22 29.32 -5.93
N GLN A 24 14.29 28.64 -5.52
CA GLN A 24 14.92 27.55 -6.28
C GLN A 24 14.29 26.18 -6.01
N SER A 25 13.34 26.07 -5.07
CA SER A 25 12.63 24.81 -4.78
C SER A 25 11.55 24.56 -5.84
N THR A 26 11.97 24.11 -7.02
CA THR A 26 11.09 23.58 -8.08
C THR A 26 11.24 22.08 -8.29
N GLU A 27 11.96 21.38 -7.42
CA GLU A 27 11.98 19.92 -7.46
C GLU A 27 10.62 19.43 -6.96
N ALA A 28 9.83 18.88 -7.89
CA ALA A 28 8.67 18.08 -7.55
C ALA A 28 9.17 16.98 -6.60
N GLU A 29 8.65 16.96 -5.37
CA GLU A 29 8.96 15.88 -4.43
C GLU A 29 8.78 14.54 -5.15
N ASP A 30 9.88 13.82 -5.33
CA ASP A 30 9.88 12.49 -5.93
C ASP A 30 9.14 11.57 -4.95
N PHE A 31 7.84 11.40 -5.18
CA PHE A 31 7.03 10.46 -4.43
C PHE A 31 7.60 9.06 -4.64
N PRO A 32 7.59 8.19 -3.60
CA PRO A 32 8.02 6.83 -3.77
C PRO A 32 7.22 6.15 -4.89
N GLN A 33 7.92 5.59 -5.87
CA GLN A 33 7.32 4.76 -6.90
C GLN A 33 6.98 3.40 -6.28
N ILE A 34 5.82 3.34 -5.65
CA ILE A 34 5.38 2.11 -4.99
C ILE A 34 4.97 1.09 -6.06
N ALA A 35 5.61 -0.07 -6.05
CA ALA A 35 5.22 -1.22 -6.87
C ALA A 35 3.87 -1.78 -6.38
N MET A 36 2.78 -1.15 -6.81
CA MET A 36 1.44 -1.52 -6.36
C MET A 36 0.92 -2.73 -7.14
N GLN A 37 0.72 -3.84 -6.44
CA GLN A 37 -0.20 -4.90 -6.89
C GLN A 37 -1.62 -4.52 -6.43
N THR A 38 -2.25 -3.56 -7.11
CA THR A 38 -3.66 -3.25 -6.88
C THR A 38 -4.54 -4.22 -7.63
N LYS A 39 -5.69 -4.54 -7.04
CA LYS A 39 -6.79 -5.20 -7.75
C LYS A 39 -7.54 -4.16 -8.59
N GLY A 40 -6.93 -3.70 -9.69
CA GLY A 40 -7.52 -2.75 -10.65
C GLY A 40 -6.98 -1.31 -10.59
N GLU A 41 -7.57 -0.42 -11.42
CA GLU A 41 -7.15 0.98 -11.61
C GLU A 41 -7.69 1.96 -10.55
N GLN A 42 -8.83 1.64 -9.92
CA GLN A 42 -9.45 2.47 -8.89
C GLN A 42 -10.00 1.60 -7.74
N CYS A 43 -9.76 2.01 -6.48
CA CYS A 43 -10.29 1.31 -5.30
C CYS A 43 -11.38 2.11 -4.59
N VAL A 44 -11.08 3.33 -4.10
CA VAL A 44 -12.09 4.21 -3.46
C VAL A 44 -12.13 5.60 -4.07
N ALA A 45 -10.99 6.07 -4.56
CA ALA A 45 -10.84 7.33 -5.27
C ALA A 45 -9.55 7.26 -6.13
N PRO A 46 -9.39 8.18 -7.10
CA PRO A 46 -8.19 8.26 -7.91
C PRO A 46 -6.91 8.51 -7.08
N VAL A 47 -5.76 8.04 -7.59
CA VAL A 47 -4.45 8.13 -6.92
C VAL A 47 -4.11 9.56 -6.50
N GLU A 48 -4.34 10.54 -7.39
CA GLU A 48 -4.07 11.96 -7.12
C GLU A 48 -4.88 12.52 -5.95
N TYR A 49 -6.13 12.07 -5.80
CA TYR A 49 -6.95 12.45 -4.66
C TYR A 49 -6.44 11.80 -3.37
N MET A 50 -6.10 10.51 -3.44
CA MET A 50 -5.63 9.74 -2.29
C MET A 50 -4.32 10.29 -1.73
N ARG A 51 -3.34 10.62 -2.58
CA ARG A 51 -2.06 11.23 -2.13
C ARG A 51 -2.27 12.48 -1.28
N LYS A 52 -3.24 13.32 -1.64
CA LYS A 52 -3.53 14.59 -0.95
C LYS A 52 -4.47 14.44 0.25
N ASN A 53 -5.41 13.50 0.20
CA ASN A 53 -6.54 13.44 1.13
C ASN A 53 -6.64 12.12 1.92
N HIS A 54 -5.72 11.17 1.76
CA HIS A 54 -5.79 9.83 2.38
C HIS A 54 -6.16 9.88 3.86
N MET A 55 -5.40 10.61 4.68
CA MET A 55 -5.65 10.68 6.12
C MET A 55 -6.92 11.45 6.48
N LYS A 56 -7.27 12.48 5.69
CA LYS A 56 -8.53 13.21 5.89
C LYS A 56 -9.74 12.31 5.65
N LEU A 57 -9.70 11.50 4.58
CA LEU A 57 -10.71 10.51 4.29
C LEU A 57 -10.83 9.49 5.43
N LEU A 58 -9.71 8.91 5.87
CA LEU A 58 -9.70 7.93 6.97
C LEU A 58 -10.25 8.49 8.28
N ASN A 59 -9.89 9.72 8.65
CA ASN A 59 -10.40 10.38 9.85
C ASN A 59 -11.91 10.63 9.74
N THR A 60 -12.37 11.09 8.58
CA THR A 60 -13.80 11.30 8.32
C THR A 60 -14.57 9.98 8.41
N TRP A 61 -14.03 8.91 7.83
CA TRP A 61 -14.63 7.59 7.88
C TRP A 61 -14.71 7.07 9.32
N ARG A 62 -13.61 7.16 10.08
CA ARG A 62 -13.57 6.80 11.50
C ARG A 62 -14.67 7.52 12.27
N ASP A 63 -14.75 8.84 12.12
CA ASP A 63 -15.70 9.65 12.86
C ASP A 63 -17.14 9.31 12.48
N SER A 64 -17.43 9.15 11.17
CA SER A 64 -18.78 8.77 10.71
C SER A 64 -19.22 7.37 11.16
N VAL A 65 -18.29 6.41 11.24
CA VAL A 65 -18.61 5.05 11.70
C VAL A 65 -18.83 5.03 13.21
N VAL A 66 -18.00 5.73 13.98
CA VAL A 66 -18.02 5.70 15.45
C VAL A 66 -19.13 6.59 16.02
N ARG A 67 -19.35 7.78 15.44
CA ARG A 67 -20.32 8.77 15.96
C ARG A 67 -21.69 8.64 15.31
N ASP A 68 -21.72 8.48 14.00
CA ASP A 68 -22.97 8.57 13.23
C ASP A 68 -23.51 7.18 12.82
N GLY A 69 -22.71 6.12 13.03
CA GLY A 69 -23.07 4.75 12.64
C GLY A 69 -23.08 4.50 11.13
N GLU A 70 -22.57 5.44 10.33
CA GLU A 70 -22.56 5.34 8.87
C GLU A 70 -21.43 4.43 8.37
N ARG A 71 -21.75 3.17 8.07
CA ARG A 71 -20.75 2.15 7.73
C ARG A 71 -20.42 1.99 6.25
N PHE A 72 -21.11 2.68 5.34
CA PHE A 72 -20.97 2.44 3.91
C PHE A 72 -20.59 3.72 3.15
N HIS A 73 -19.78 3.57 2.10
CA HIS A 73 -19.39 4.60 1.15
C HIS A 73 -19.80 4.17 -0.26
N ILE A 74 -20.23 5.12 -1.09
CA ILE A 74 -20.59 4.89 -2.48
C ILE A 74 -19.39 5.26 -3.34
N MET A 75 -18.88 4.29 -4.09
CA MET A 75 -17.79 4.48 -5.05
C MET A 75 -18.27 5.25 -6.30
N PRO A 76 -17.35 5.83 -7.09
CA PRO A 76 -17.69 6.51 -8.34
C PRO A 76 -18.43 5.65 -9.36
N ASP A 77 -18.24 4.32 -9.31
CA ASP A 77 -18.93 3.33 -10.15
C ASP A 77 -20.34 2.95 -9.63
N GLY A 78 -20.79 3.55 -8.51
CA GLY A 78 -22.06 3.26 -7.87
C GLY A 78 -22.06 2.06 -6.93
N SER A 79 -20.94 1.33 -6.81
CA SER A 79 -20.82 0.21 -5.88
C SER A 79 -20.72 0.70 -4.43
N LYS A 80 -21.17 -0.12 -3.48
CA LYS A 80 -21.10 0.18 -2.04
C LYS A 80 -19.94 -0.57 -1.41
N VAL A 81 -19.09 0.16 -0.69
CA VAL A 81 -18.00 -0.41 0.11
C VAL A 81 -18.16 -0.08 1.58
N GLU A 82 -17.70 -0.97 2.46
CA GLU A 82 -17.69 -0.71 3.89
C GLU A 82 -16.58 0.30 4.23
N LYS A 83 -16.84 1.24 5.14
CA LYS A 83 -15.83 2.17 5.66
C LYS A 83 -14.89 1.44 6.62
N SER A 84 -14.08 0.53 6.08
CA SER A 84 -13.23 -0.39 6.85
C SER A 84 -11.84 -0.52 6.24
N LEU A 85 -10.81 -0.32 7.07
CA LEU A 85 -9.42 -0.47 6.67
C LEU A 85 -9.12 -1.91 6.24
N THR A 86 -9.63 -2.89 6.99
CA THR A 86 -9.29 -4.30 6.80
C THR A 86 -10.20 -4.99 5.77
N LYS A 87 -11.45 -4.56 5.59
CA LYS A 87 -12.35 -5.15 4.57
C LYS A 87 -12.23 -4.50 3.19
N THR A 88 -11.93 -3.21 3.15
CA THR A 88 -11.95 -2.44 1.91
C THR A 88 -10.54 -2.05 1.51
N CYS A 89 -9.82 -1.27 2.32
CA CYS A 89 -8.50 -0.79 1.93
C CYS A 89 -7.50 -1.94 1.74
N LEU A 90 -7.40 -2.88 2.68
CA LEU A 90 -6.53 -4.06 2.56
C LEU A 90 -7.05 -5.11 1.56
N GLY A 91 -8.27 -4.97 1.06
CA GLY A 91 -8.78 -5.76 -0.07
C GLY A 91 -8.13 -5.36 -1.40
N CYS A 92 -7.78 -4.07 -1.55
CA CYS A 92 -7.02 -3.56 -2.70
C CYS A 92 -5.52 -3.45 -2.42
N HIS A 93 -5.15 -3.12 -1.17
CA HIS A 93 -3.77 -2.92 -0.69
C HIS A 93 -3.32 -4.15 0.08
N VAL A 94 -3.01 -5.21 -0.65
CA VAL A 94 -2.81 -6.57 -0.13
C VAL A 94 -1.65 -6.72 0.86
N SER A 95 -0.69 -5.79 0.85
CA SER A 95 0.47 -5.81 1.75
C SER A 95 0.65 -4.45 2.42
N LYS A 96 0.62 -4.44 3.75
CA LYS A 96 0.95 -3.25 4.56
C LYS A 96 2.41 -2.86 4.39
N GLU A 97 3.31 -3.83 4.46
CA GLU A 97 4.77 -3.61 4.36
C GLU A 97 5.14 -2.98 3.01
N LYS A 98 4.58 -3.53 1.91
CA LYS A 98 4.92 -3.05 0.56
C LYS A 98 4.13 -1.83 0.09
N PHE A 99 3.20 -1.30 0.90
CA PHE A 99 2.37 -0.16 0.48
C PHE A 99 2.23 0.89 1.59
N CYS A 100 1.63 0.52 2.71
CA CYS A 100 1.37 1.47 3.80
C CYS A 100 2.67 1.97 4.44
N GLU A 101 3.68 1.10 4.60
CA GLU A 101 4.94 1.48 5.26
C GLU A 101 5.84 2.32 4.36
N GLU A 102 5.86 2.06 3.04
CA GLU A 102 6.58 2.89 2.06
C GLU A 102 6.18 4.38 2.18
N CYS A 103 4.87 4.66 2.11
CA CYS A 103 4.35 6.03 2.24
C CYS A 103 4.56 6.63 3.64
N HIS A 104 4.34 5.86 4.71
CA HIS A 104 4.45 6.39 6.07
C HIS A 104 5.90 6.59 6.51
N SER A 105 6.82 5.74 6.03
CA SER A 105 8.26 5.92 6.20
C SER A 105 8.72 7.18 5.46
N TYR A 106 8.33 7.33 4.20
CA TYR A 106 8.60 8.55 3.41
C TYR A 106 8.08 9.81 4.10
N ALA A 107 6.82 9.81 4.54
CA ALA A 107 6.22 10.94 5.24
C ALA A 107 6.70 11.07 6.71
N SER A 108 7.56 10.16 7.20
CA SER A 108 8.04 10.12 8.58
C SER A 108 6.93 10.12 9.64
N VAL A 109 5.80 9.49 9.34
CA VAL A 109 4.63 9.37 10.23
C VAL A 109 4.48 7.95 10.76
N LYS A 110 4.05 7.83 12.02
CA LYS A 110 3.74 6.54 12.65
C LYS A 110 2.25 6.47 12.99
N PRO A 111 1.44 5.74 12.21
CA PRO A 111 0.03 5.58 12.53
C PRO A 111 -0.15 4.78 13.83
N TYR A 112 -0.90 5.33 14.77
CA TYR A 112 -1.18 4.69 16.07
C TYR A 112 -2.31 3.66 16.01
N CYS A 113 -3.02 3.54 14.88
CA CYS A 113 -4.14 2.60 14.74
C CYS A 113 -3.73 1.16 15.12
N TRP A 114 -2.48 0.79 14.83
CA TRP A 114 -1.93 -0.54 15.06
C TRP A 114 -1.47 -0.80 16.48
N GLU A 115 -1.45 0.22 17.34
CA GLU A 115 -1.19 0.05 18.77
C GLU A 115 -2.35 -0.73 19.44
N CYS A 116 -3.53 -0.69 18.83
CA CYS A 116 -4.70 -1.45 19.29
C CYS A 116 -5.24 -2.44 18.23
N HIS A 117 -5.01 -2.22 16.93
CA HIS A 117 -5.50 -3.11 15.88
C HIS A 117 -4.45 -4.14 15.43
N VAL A 118 -4.81 -5.43 15.48
CA VAL A 118 -4.00 -6.53 14.95
C VAL A 118 -4.13 -6.56 13.42
N ILE A 119 -2.99 -6.51 12.73
CA ILE A 119 -2.93 -6.62 11.27
C ILE A 119 -2.95 -8.11 10.89
N PRO A 120 -3.90 -8.57 10.06
CA PRO A 120 -3.84 -9.93 9.54
C PRO A 120 -2.62 -10.07 8.60
N LYS A 121 -1.85 -11.16 8.73
CA LYS A 121 -0.61 -11.41 7.97
C LYS A 121 -0.82 -11.47 6.45
N SER A 122 -2.07 -11.65 6.01
CA SER A 122 -2.54 -11.55 4.63
C SER A 122 -3.90 -10.87 4.64
N GLY A 123 -4.15 -10.00 3.66
CA GLY A 123 -5.29 -9.07 3.64
C GLY A 123 -6.65 -9.69 3.95
N GLY A 124 -7.45 -8.96 4.74
CA GLY A 124 -8.90 -9.18 4.86
C GLY A 124 -9.36 -10.38 5.68
N HIS A 125 -10.10 -10.08 6.74
CA HIS A 125 -10.88 -11.04 7.52
C HIS A 125 -12.15 -11.41 6.74
N THR A 126 -12.00 -12.33 5.81
CA THR A 126 -13.11 -13.16 5.35
C THR A 126 -12.60 -14.58 5.45
N GLU A 127 -13.39 -15.49 6.03
CA GLU A 127 -13.12 -16.94 6.06
C GLU A 127 -12.68 -17.52 4.69
N LEU A 128 -12.95 -16.79 3.60
CA LEU A 128 -12.51 -17.09 2.25
C LEU A 128 -10.99 -16.98 2.00
N SER A 129 -10.22 -16.15 2.74
CA SER A 129 -8.77 -16.04 2.53
C SER A 129 -8.00 -17.26 3.04
N GLY A 130 -8.58 -18.01 3.99
CA GLY A 130 -8.12 -19.33 4.42
C GLY A 130 -8.42 -20.44 3.40
N ILE A 131 -9.50 -20.30 2.63
CA ILE A 131 -9.90 -21.28 1.61
C ILE A 131 -9.01 -21.12 0.37
N GLU A 132 -8.75 -19.89 -0.08
CA GLU A 132 -7.89 -19.64 -1.25
C GLU A 132 -6.43 -20.02 -0.98
N SER A 133 -5.89 -19.72 0.21
CA SER A 133 -4.55 -20.19 0.61
C SER A 133 -4.48 -21.71 0.78
N GLY A 134 -5.54 -22.35 1.29
CA GLY A 134 -5.65 -23.79 1.41
C GLY A 134 -5.75 -24.51 0.06
N GLU A 135 -6.50 -23.98 -0.89
CA GLU A 135 -6.62 -24.52 -2.25
C GLU A 135 -5.34 -24.32 -3.06
N ILE A 136 -4.72 -23.14 -3.00
CA ILE A 136 -3.41 -22.89 -3.63
C ILE A 136 -2.34 -23.82 -3.04
N SER A 137 -2.34 -24.03 -1.71
CA SER A 137 -1.43 -24.97 -1.06
C SER A 137 -1.66 -26.42 -1.50
N LYS A 138 -2.93 -26.85 -1.58
CA LYS A 138 -3.29 -28.19 -2.09
C LYS A 138 -2.92 -28.39 -3.56
N GLN A 139 -3.15 -27.40 -4.42
CA GLN A 139 -2.76 -27.48 -5.83
C GLN A 139 -1.24 -27.53 -5.99
N ASN A 140 -0.49 -26.71 -5.25
CA ASN A 140 0.97 -26.76 -5.26
C ASN A 140 1.50 -28.11 -4.75
N LEU A 141 0.87 -28.68 -3.71
CA LEU A 141 1.19 -30.01 -3.23
C LEU A 141 0.90 -31.09 -4.28
N LEU A 142 -0.26 -31.04 -4.93
CA LEU A 142 -0.65 -31.98 -5.98
C LEU A 142 0.33 -31.92 -7.17
N ASN A 143 0.67 -30.71 -7.63
CA ASN A 143 1.61 -30.51 -8.74
C ASN A 143 3.01 -31.05 -8.39
N ASN A 144 3.49 -30.82 -7.16
CA ASN A 144 4.77 -31.36 -6.69
C ASN A 144 4.75 -32.89 -6.60
N LEU A 145 3.63 -33.49 -6.16
CA LEU A 145 3.48 -34.94 -6.10
C LEU A 145 3.42 -35.57 -7.50
N LEU A 146 2.71 -34.95 -8.44
CA LEU A 146 2.65 -35.39 -9.83
C LEU A 146 4.02 -35.31 -10.50
N ALA A 147 4.74 -34.20 -10.35
CA ALA A 147 6.09 -34.03 -10.88
C ALA A 147 7.06 -35.07 -10.31
N ARG A 148 7.01 -35.32 -8.99
CA ARG A 148 7.82 -36.35 -8.34
C ARG A 148 7.49 -37.75 -8.89
N ASN A 149 6.21 -38.10 -9.03
CA ASN A 149 5.81 -39.41 -9.55
C ASN A 149 6.23 -39.60 -11.01
N GLN A 150 6.19 -38.55 -11.81
CA GLN A 150 6.66 -38.58 -13.19
C GLN A 150 8.17 -38.80 -13.27
N GLN A 151 8.95 -38.09 -12.45
CA GLN A 151 10.40 -38.33 -12.32
C GLN A 151 10.73 -39.76 -11.89
N PHE A 152 9.95 -40.32 -10.95
CA PHE A 152 10.10 -41.72 -10.56
C PHE A 152 9.79 -42.68 -11.72
N ALA A 153 8.76 -42.42 -12.51
CA ALA A 153 8.40 -43.23 -13.67
C ALA A 153 9.50 -43.19 -14.75
N GLU A 154 10.01 -42.00 -15.06
CA GLU A 154 11.10 -41.78 -16.01
C GLU A 154 12.40 -42.46 -15.54
N SER A 155 12.76 -42.32 -14.25
CA SER A 155 13.94 -43.00 -13.69
C SER A 155 13.82 -44.53 -13.73
N LYS A 156 12.60 -45.05 -13.60
CA LYS A 156 12.33 -46.49 -13.63
C LYS A 156 12.40 -47.02 -15.06
N GLN A 157 11.95 -46.24 -16.04
CA GLN A 157 12.09 -46.57 -17.46
C GLN A 157 13.57 -46.56 -17.88
N GLN A 158 14.33 -45.53 -17.48
CA GLN A 158 15.76 -45.44 -17.77
C GLN A 158 16.55 -46.59 -17.13
N PHE A 159 16.21 -46.99 -15.91
CA PHE A 159 16.82 -48.15 -15.24
C PHE A 159 16.44 -49.49 -15.90
N GLN A 160 15.26 -49.60 -16.51
CA GLN A 160 14.85 -50.80 -17.24
C GLN A 160 15.53 -50.91 -18.60
N GLU A 161 15.77 -49.77 -19.26
CA GLU A 161 16.47 -49.70 -20.55
C GLU A 161 17.97 -50.03 -20.39
N GLU A 162 18.63 -49.51 -19.34
CA GLU A 162 20.03 -49.77 -19.02
C GLU A 162 20.33 -51.23 -18.61
N ASN A 163 19.34 -51.97 -18.09
CA ASN A 163 19.48 -53.38 -17.70
C ASN A 163 18.92 -54.37 -18.75
N SER A 164 18.62 -53.89 -19.96
CA SER A 164 18.08 -54.71 -21.06
C SER A 164 19.06 -54.94 -22.24
N ASP A 165 20.28 -54.41 -22.12
CA ASP A 165 21.48 -54.79 -22.90
C ASP A 165 22.39 -55.72 -22.09
#